data_AF-A0A6V8Q8K9-F1
#
_entry.id   AF-A0A6V8Q8K9-F1
#
_cell.length_a   1.000
_cell.length_b   1.000
_cell.length_c   1.000
_cell.angle_alpha   90.00
_cell.angle_beta   90.00
_cell.angle_gamma   90.00
#
_symmetry.space_group_name_H-M   'P 1'
#
loop_
_entity.id
_entity.type
_entity.pdbx_description
1 polymer ?
#
loop_
_entity_poly.entity_id
_entity_poly.type
_entity_poly.pdbx_seq_one_letter_code
_entity_poly.pdbx_strand_id
1 'polypeptide(L)'
;MLELGGKIEEHLHFLNPEERDTRKALITLLRREYRRKLAHYENLDQSFQKKYGVSFEEFEEKNVVKKKGFSWEVESDAMAWEQAVDGIKTMRTRLEDLDVLE
;
A
#
# COMPACT_ATOMS: atom_id res chain seq x y z
N MET A 1 -26.56 24.08 11.74
CA MET A 1 -26.19 22.88 10.96
C MET A 1 -24.88 23.22 10.30
N LEU A 2 -23.73 22.72 10.78
CA LEU A 2 -22.47 22.92 10.05
C LEU A 2 -22.63 22.17 8.72
N GLU A 3 -22.49 22.87 7.60
CA GLU A 3 -22.47 22.24 6.29
C GLU A 3 -21.37 21.17 6.28
N LEU A 4 -21.61 20.06 5.59
CA LEU A 4 -20.70 18.90 5.55
C LEU A 4 -19.24 19.29 5.28
N GLY A 5 -19.00 20.36 4.50
CA GLY A 5 -17.68 20.93 4.25
C GLY A 5 -16.96 21.44 5.51
N GLY A 6 -17.64 22.17 6.40
CA GLY A 6 -17.02 22.73 7.60
C GLY A 6 -16.52 21.65 8.57
N LYS A 7 -17.25 20.54 8.70
CA LYS A 7 -16.79 19.41 9.53
C LYS A 7 -15.59 18.68 8.94
N ILE A 8 -15.49 18.60 7.61
CA ILE A 8 -14.33 17.99 6.94
C ILE A 8 -13.10 18.87 7.15
N GLU A 9 -13.23 20.19 7.05
CA GLU A 9 -12.15 21.14 7.34
C GLU A 9 -11.64 21.02 8.78
N GLU A 10 -12.55 20.90 9.76
CA GLU A 10 -12.17 20.66 11.16
C GLU A 10 -11.31 19.39 11.31
N HIS A 11 -11.70 18.28 10.65
CA HIS A 11 -10.92 17.05 10.69
C HIS A 11 -9.58 17.16 9.96
N LEU A 12 -9.53 17.85 8.82
CA LEU A 12 -8.28 18.07 8.07
C LEU A 12 -7.31 18.92 8.88
N HIS A 13 -7.80 19.97 9.53
CA HIS A 13 -7.01 20.78 10.46
C HIS A 13 -6.55 19.94 11.67
N PHE A 14 -7.41 19.10 12.25
CA PHE A 14 -7.00 18.22 13.34
C PHE A 14 -5.83 17.29 12.96
N LEU A 15 -5.84 16.73 11.74
CA LEU A 15 -4.79 15.84 11.26
C LEU A 15 -3.52 16.58 10.79
N ASN A 16 -3.65 17.86 10.45
CA ASN A 16 -2.56 18.72 9.96
C ASN A 16 -2.69 20.15 10.55
N PRO A 17 -2.45 20.34 11.85
CA PRO A 17 -2.75 21.60 12.55
C PRO A 17 -1.91 22.79 12.05
N GLU A 18 -0.76 22.52 11.43
CA GLU A 18 0.12 23.55 10.87
C GLU A 18 -0.30 24.01 9.47
N GLU A 19 -1.13 23.23 8.76
CA GLU A 19 -1.52 23.50 7.38
C GLU A 19 -2.90 24.14 7.32
N ARG A 20 -2.95 25.40 6.87
CA ARG A 20 -4.18 26.19 6.74
C ARG A 20 -4.82 26.04 5.35
N ASP A 21 -4.06 25.57 4.37
CA ASP A 21 -4.56 25.27 3.04
C ASP A 21 -5.14 23.85 3.01
N THR A 22 -6.47 23.78 2.93
CA THR A 22 -7.25 22.53 2.82
C THR A 22 -6.72 21.59 1.72
N ARG A 23 -6.29 22.12 0.58
CA ARG A 23 -5.74 21.30 -0.51
C ARG A 23 -4.43 20.66 -0.10
N LYS A 24 -3.51 21.42 0.50
CA LYS A 24 -2.23 20.89 0.98
C LYS A 24 -2.41 19.90 2.12
N ALA A 25 -3.37 20.14 3.02
CA ALA A 25 -3.74 19.20 4.07
C ALA A 25 -4.25 17.87 3.48
N LEU A 26 -5.08 17.93 2.43
CA LEU A 26 -5.55 16.75 1.68
C LEU A 26 -4.42 15.99 0.99
N ILE A 27 -3.54 16.67 0.26
CA ILE A 27 -2.37 16.03 -0.40
C ILE A 27 -1.48 15.35 0.64
N THR A 28 -1.22 16.02 1.77
CA THR A 28 -0.45 15.46 2.88
C THR A 28 -1.10 14.19 3.44
N LEU A 29 -2.43 14.20 3.61
CA LEU A 29 -3.17 13.06 4.12
C LEU A 29 -3.14 11.87 3.13
N LEU A 30 -3.37 12.13 1.84
CA LEU A 30 -3.29 11.11 0.79
C LEU A 30 -1.89 10.48 0.74
N ARG A 31 -0.84 11.31 0.81
CA ARG A 31 0.55 10.83 0.83
C ARG A 31 0.83 9.94 2.03
N ARG A 32 0.38 10.34 3.23
CA ARG A 32 0.52 9.52 4.45
C ARG A 32 -0.19 8.18 4.28
N GLU A 33 -1.39 8.18 3.72
CA GLU A 33 -2.17 6.95 3.51
C GLU A 33 -1.53 6.03 2.47
N TYR A 34 -1.04 6.54 1.34
CA TYR A 34 -0.33 5.74 0.35
C TYR A 34 0.98 5.17 0.90
N ARG A 35 1.74 5.94 1.69
CA ARG A 35 2.93 5.44 2.39
C ARG A 35 2.59 4.33 3.39
N ARG A 36 1.49 4.46 4.13
CA ARG A 36 1.02 3.43 5.07
C ARG A 36 0.69 2.13 4.35
N LYS A 37 -0.03 2.22 3.23
CA LYS A 37 -0.35 1.05 2.39
C LYS A 37 0.90 0.44 1.74
N LEU A 38 1.80 1.28 1.24
CA LEU A 38 3.08 0.83 0.68
C LEU A 38 3.87 0.02 1.71
N ALA A 39 4.04 0.56 2.93
CA ALA A 39 4.73 -0.15 4.00
C ALA A 39 4.05 -1.47 4.37
N HIS A 40 2.72 -1.54 4.34
CA HIS A 40 1.99 -2.79 4.55
C HIS A 40 2.34 -3.85 3.49
N TYR A 41 2.30 -3.48 2.20
CA TYR A 41 2.63 -4.41 1.13
C TYR A 41 4.11 -4.81 1.11
N GLU A 42 5.03 -3.86 1.36
CA GLU A 42 6.47 -4.15 1.49
C GLU A 42 6.76 -5.11 2.65
N ASN A 43 6.07 -4.96 3.78
CA ASN A 43 6.19 -5.91 4.90
C ASN A 43 5.65 -7.30 4.52
N LEU A 44 4.56 -7.38 3.76
CA LEU A 44 3.99 -8.66 3.33
C LEU A 44 4.94 -9.37 2.36
N ASP A 45 5.46 -8.65 1.36
CA ASP A 45 6.47 -9.14 0.42
C ASP A 45 7.70 -9.69 1.16
N GLN A 46 8.29 -8.90 2.07
CA GLN A 46 9.42 -9.34 2.90
C GLN A 46 9.10 -10.58 3.73
N SER A 47 7.88 -10.67 4.28
CA SER A 47 7.47 -11.84 5.08
C SER A 47 7.42 -13.12 4.25
N PHE A 48 6.95 -13.04 3.01
CA PHE A 48 6.91 -14.18 2.10
C PHE A 48 8.28 -14.52 1.53
N GLN A 49 9.11 -13.52 1.21
CA GLN A 49 10.51 -13.74 0.86
C GLN A 49 11.24 -14.52 1.96
N LYS A 50 10.99 -14.17 3.22
CA LYS A 50 11.54 -14.90 4.38
C LYS A 50 10.96 -16.31 4.51
N LYS A 51 9.65 -16.50 4.26
CA LYS A 51 8.97 -17.80 4.34
C LYS A 51 9.48 -18.78 3.27
N TYR A 52 9.67 -18.31 2.05
CA TYR A 52 10.02 -19.15 0.90
C TYR A 52 11.50 -19.12 0.52
N GLY A 53 12.26 -18.16 1.04
CA GLY A 53 13.71 -18.03 0.82
C GLY A 53 14.07 -17.54 -0.59
N VAL A 54 13.13 -16.92 -1.30
CA VAL A 54 13.27 -16.46 -2.69
C VAL A 54 12.46 -15.17 -2.89
N SER A 55 12.69 -14.46 -3.99
CA SER A 55 11.80 -13.38 -4.45
C SER A 55 10.46 -13.93 -4.98
N PHE A 56 9.47 -13.06 -5.19
CA PHE A 56 8.18 -13.47 -5.78
C PHE A 56 8.37 -13.97 -7.22
N GLU A 57 9.17 -13.26 -8.02
CA GLU A 57 9.48 -13.63 -9.40
C GLU A 57 10.11 -15.02 -9.47
N GLU A 58 11.10 -15.30 -8.61
CA GLU A 58 11.70 -16.63 -8.52
C GLU A 58 10.71 -17.70 -8.01
N PHE A 59 9.80 -17.34 -7.09
CA PHE A 59 8.78 -18.25 -6.58
C PHE A 59 7.86 -18.72 -7.72
N GLU A 60 7.45 -17.79 -8.60
CA GLU A 60 6.65 -18.09 -9.79
C GLU A 60 7.43 -18.90 -10.82
N GLU A 61 8.64 -18.46 -11.19
CA GLU A 61 9.50 -19.15 -12.16
C GLU A 61 9.80 -20.59 -11.74
N LYS A 62 10.05 -20.82 -10.44
CA LYS A 62 10.31 -22.15 -9.87
C LYS A 62 9.03 -22.97 -9.69
N ASN A 63 7.85 -22.42 -9.94
CA ASN A 63 6.53 -23.05 -9.77
C ASN A 63 6.41 -23.71 -8.39
N VAL A 64 6.71 -22.94 -7.34
CA VAL A 64 6.79 -23.44 -5.96
C VAL A 64 5.46 -24.03 -5.49
N VAL A 65 4.33 -23.45 -5.90
CA VAL A 65 2.98 -24.00 -5.64
C VAL A 65 2.88 -25.47 -6.05
N LYS A 66 3.25 -25.77 -7.30
CA LYS A 66 3.25 -27.15 -7.82
C LYS A 66 4.24 -28.04 -7.06
N LYS A 67 5.45 -27.54 -6.77
CA LYS A 67 6.46 -28.29 -6.00
C LYS A 67 6.02 -28.61 -4.57
N LYS A 68 5.13 -27.80 -4.00
CA LYS A 68 4.50 -28.01 -2.69
C LYS A 68 3.16 -28.75 -2.77
N GLY A 69 2.81 -29.27 -3.95
CA GLY A 69 1.65 -30.12 -4.13
C GLY A 69 0.31 -29.40 -4.13
N PHE A 70 0.28 -28.12 -4.54
CA PHE A 70 -0.95 -27.32 -4.58
C PHE A 70 -1.66 -27.28 -3.22
N SER A 71 -0.89 -27.17 -2.14
CA SER A 71 -1.50 -27.01 -0.82
C SER A 71 -2.22 -25.66 -0.79
N TRP A 72 -3.42 -25.67 -0.21
CA TRP A 72 -4.24 -24.46 -0.07
C TRP A 72 -3.48 -23.30 0.59
N GLU A 73 -2.60 -23.60 1.56
CA GLU A 73 -1.74 -22.60 2.20
C GLU A 73 -0.81 -21.91 1.19
N VAL A 74 -0.13 -22.67 0.35
CA VAL A 74 0.87 -22.12 -0.59
C VAL A 74 0.18 -21.38 -1.74
N GLU A 75 -1.01 -21.83 -2.17
CA GLU A 75 -1.84 -21.11 -3.14
C GLU A 75 -2.34 -19.78 -2.57
N SER A 76 -2.85 -19.78 -1.34
CA SER A 76 -3.31 -18.58 -0.64
C SER A 76 -2.18 -17.57 -0.45
N ASP A 77 -0.99 -18.04 -0.06
CA ASP A 77 0.20 -17.22 0.05
C ASP A 77 0.61 -16.62 -1.30
N ALA A 78 0.60 -17.42 -2.38
CA ALA A 78 0.95 -16.93 -3.71
C ALA A 78 0.02 -15.79 -4.16
N MET A 79 -1.29 -15.94 -3.98
CA MET A 79 -2.27 -14.90 -4.29
C MET A 79 -2.09 -13.64 -3.44
N ALA A 80 -1.83 -13.80 -2.14
CA ALA A 80 -1.59 -12.67 -1.25
C ALA A 80 -0.28 -11.93 -1.59
N TRP A 81 0.75 -12.69 -1.99
CA TRP A 81 2.04 -12.14 -2.37
C TRP A 81 1.97 -11.39 -3.69
N GLU A 82 1.30 -11.95 -4.71
CA GLU A 82 1.02 -11.29 -5.99
C GLU A 82 0.33 -9.94 -5.75
N GLN A 83 -0.73 -9.94 -4.94
CA GLN A 83 -1.44 -8.71 -4.57
C GLN A 83 -0.54 -7.70 -3.87
N ALA A 84 0.41 -8.13 -3.02
CA ALA A 84 1.37 -7.23 -2.40
C ALA A 84 2.34 -6.62 -3.42
N VAL A 85 2.91 -7.43 -4.33
CA VAL A 85 3.85 -6.94 -5.34
C VAL A 85 3.17 -5.90 -6.26
N ASP A 86 1.93 -6.16 -6.68
CA ASP A 86 1.15 -5.19 -7.47
C ASP A 86 0.72 -3.98 -6.65
N GLY A 87 0.38 -4.19 -5.37
CA GLY A 87 0.10 -3.13 -4.41
C GLY A 87 1.28 -2.16 -4.25
N ILE A 88 2.51 -2.68 -4.15
CA ILE A 88 3.74 -1.89 -4.07
C ILE A 88 3.89 -1.00 -5.30
N LYS A 89 3.80 -1.59 -6.51
CA LYS A 89 3.89 -0.85 -7.78
C LYS A 89 2.85 0.27 -7.83
N THR A 90 1.61 -0.07 -7.51
CA THR A 90 0.48 0.88 -7.51
C THR A 90 0.71 2.03 -6.53
N MET A 91 1.11 1.75 -5.29
CA MET A 91 1.32 2.81 -4.29
C MET A 91 2.50 3.73 -4.65
N ARG A 92 3.57 3.20 -5.25
CA ARG A 92 4.68 4.02 -5.75
C ARG A 92 4.23 4.98 -6.85
N THR A 93 3.52 4.49 -7.86
CA THR A 93 2.96 5.34 -8.91
C THR A 93 2.00 6.40 -8.35
N ARG A 94 1.16 6.05 -7.38
CA ARG A 94 0.26 7.04 -6.73
C ARG A 94 0.99 8.09 -5.91
N LEU A 95 2.15 7.76 -5.35
CA LEU A 95 3.00 8.73 -4.65
C LEU A 95 3.67 9.67 -5.65
N GLU A 96 4.17 9.15 -6.78
CA GLU A 96 4.72 9.96 -7.88
C GLU A 96 3.66 10.91 -8.47
N ASP A 97 2.42 10.42 -8.67
CA ASP A 97 1.28 11.25 -9.10
C ASP A 97 0.97 12.39 -8.11
N LEU A 98 1.22 12.22 -6.82
CA LEU A 98 1.01 13.29 -5.83
C LEU A 98 2.13 14.33 -5.83
N ASP A 99 3.36 13.93 -6.16
CA ASP A 99 4.51 14.83 -6.17
C ASP A 99 4.44 15.86 -7.31
N VAL A 100 3.67 15.58 -8.37
CA VAL A 100 3.37 16.57 -9.43
C VAL A 100 2.24 17.54 -9.07
N LEU A 101 1.53 17.32 -7.95
CA LEU A 101 0.44 18.17 -7.48
C LEU A 101 0.88 19.20 -6.42
N GLU A 102 2.15 19.17 -6.01
CA GLU A 102 2.77 20.15 -5.11
C GLU A 102 3.16 21.45 -5.83
#